data_AF-A0A7C4LEX9-F1
#
_entry.id   AF-A0A7C4LEX9-F1
#
_cell.length_a   1.000
_cell.length_b   1.000
_cell.length_c   1.000
_cell.angle_alpha   90.00
_cell.angle_beta   90.00
_cell.angle_gamma   90.00
#
_symmetry.space_group_name_H-M   'P 1'
#
loop_
_entity.id
_entity.type
_entity.pdbx_description
1 polymer ?
#
loop_
_entity_poly.entity_id
_entity_poly.type
_entity_poly.pdbx_seq_one_letter_code
_entity_poly.pdbx_strand_id
1 'polypeptide(L)'
;MTDASGNPAEAQTVTGETVHLEGGSAYVIKATTAQLESSLASTVYARDVDIRVGAVGWAESELVRADLGAFGLVRAETVAVDQSAVGAARATTAALNHSAAGVVVAERADLNHVRALVLIAGEANGAVRALLDERGALLAGLAAGAALGLVGLIGGLLSRRSGK
;
A
#
# COMPACT_ATOMS: atom_id res chain seq x y z
N MET A 1 -16.50 -1.63 43.96
CA MET A 1 -15.08 -1.27 44.11
C MET A 1 -14.34 -2.59 44.12
N THR A 2 -14.02 -3.07 42.91
CA THR A 2 -13.64 -4.45 42.63
C THR A 2 -12.36 -4.40 41.84
N ASP A 3 -11.42 -5.22 42.31
CA ASP A 3 -10.00 -5.32 41.98
C ASP A 3 -9.72 -5.43 40.47
N ALA A 4 -8.88 -4.54 39.96
CA ALA A 4 -8.36 -4.55 38.61
C ALA A 4 -6.93 -5.13 38.62
N SER A 5 -6.80 -6.39 39.02
CA SER A 5 -5.59 -7.20 38.77
C SER A 5 -5.67 -7.90 37.41
N GLY A 6 -6.08 -7.16 36.37
CA GLY A 6 -6.07 -7.62 34.98
C GLY A 6 -4.66 -7.45 34.40
N ASN A 7 -4.02 -8.56 34.07
CA ASN A 7 -2.75 -8.64 33.36
C ASN A 7 -2.67 -7.59 32.22
N PRO A 8 -1.66 -6.70 32.14
CA PRO A 8 -1.61 -5.59 31.19
C PRO A 8 -1.40 -5.97 29.70
N ALA A 9 -1.52 -7.24 29.30
CA ALA A 9 -0.96 -7.72 28.02
C ALA A 9 -1.97 -8.15 26.91
N GLU A 10 -3.27 -8.24 27.17
CA GLU A 10 -4.24 -8.72 26.16
C GLU A 10 -5.58 -7.98 26.21
N ALA A 11 -5.67 -6.86 25.51
CA ALA A 11 -6.97 -6.25 25.24
C ALA A 11 -7.65 -6.94 24.04
N GLN A 12 -8.69 -7.73 24.32
CA GLN A 12 -9.42 -8.50 23.30
C GLN A 12 -10.08 -7.61 22.23
N THR A 13 -10.55 -6.43 22.60
CA THR A 13 -11.00 -5.39 21.66
C THR A 13 -10.87 -4.03 22.34
N VAL A 14 -10.14 -3.11 21.72
CA VAL A 14 -9.99 -1.73 22.19
C VAL A 14 -10.85 -0.84 21.31
N THR A 15 -11.83 -0.16 21.92
CA THR A 15 -12.71 0.79 21.23
C THR A 15 -12.62 2.15 21.89
N GLY A 16 -12.50 3.20 21.08
CA GLY A 16 -12.46 4.57 21.56
C GLY A 16 -12.50 5.56 20.41
N GLU A 17 -12.57 6.85 20.70
CA GLU A 17 -12.38 7.86 19.66
C GLU A 17 -10.91 7.95 19.27
N THR A 18 -10.03 8.04 20.27
CA THR A 18 -8.58 7.92 20.12
C THR A 18 -8.10 6.73 20.94
N VAL A 19 -7.34 5.83 20.32
CA VAL A 19 -6.68 4.71 20.98
C VAL A 19 -5.18 4.93 20.88
N HIS A 20 -4.52 4.95 22.03
CA HIS A 20 -3.06 4.92 22.12
C HIS A 20 -2.65 3.57 22.71
N LEU A 21 -1.85 2.82 21.96
CA LEU A 21 -1.31 1.54 22.39
C LEU A 21 0.21 1.65 22.41
N GLU A 22 0.78 1.50 23.60
CA GLU A 22 2.23 1.58 23.82
C GLU A 22 2.72 0.29 24.48
N GLY A 23 3.72 -0.36 23.89
CA GLY A 23 4.39 -1.53 24.47
C GLY A 23 3.51 -2.78 24.67
N GLY A 24 2.38 -2.88 23.95
CA GLY A 24 1.36 -3.89 24.20
C GLY A 24 0.90 -4.65 22.95
N SER A 25 -0.07 -5.52 23.15
CA SER A 25 -0.75 -6.21 22.06
C SER A 25 -2.27 -6.01 22.13
N ALA A 26 -2.88 -5.80 20.97
CA ALA A 26 -4.33 -5.70 20.83
C ALA A 26 -4.81 -6.64 19.73
N TYR A 27 -5.88 -7.37 20.00
CA TYR A 27 -6.43 -8.25 18.98
C TYR A 27 -7.21 -7.44 17.93
N VAL A 28 -8.12 -6.58 18.37
CA VAL A 28 -8.88 -5.67 17.51
C VAL A 28 -8.84 -4.26 18.05
N ILE A 29 -8.47 -3.28 17.22
CA ILE A 29 -8.56 -1.86 17.53
C ILE A 29 -9.65 -1.25 16.66
N LYS A 30 -10.61 -0.56 17.26
CA LYS A 30 -11.64 0.23 16.58
C LYS A 30 -11.57 1.66 17.09
N ALA A 31 -11.12 2.59 16.25
CA ALA A 31 -10.95 3.97 16.65
C ALA A 31 -11.28 4.96 15.54
N THR A 32 -11.33 6.25 15.85
CA THR A 32 -11.15 7.28 14.83
C THR A 32 -9.65 7.45 14.56
N THR A 33 -8.87 7.61 15.62
CA THR A 33 -7.41 7.70 15.54
C THR A 33 -6.78 6.57 16.34
N ALA A 34 -5.94 5.76 15.70
CA ALA A 34 -5.18 4.70 16.36
C ALA A 34 -3.68 5.05 16.28
N GLN A 35 -3.06 5.27 17.44
CA GLN A 35 -1.63 5.50 17.57
C GLN A 35 -0.99 4.29 18.23
N LEU A 36 -0.06 3.64 17.53
CA LEU A 36 0.61 2.44 18.00
C LEU A 36 2.12 2.70 18.09
N GLU A 37 2.68 2.49 19.28
CA GLU A 37 4.11 2.62 19.55
C GLU A 37 4.63 1.36 20.23
N SER A 38 5.68 0.77 19.65
CA SER A 38 6.24 -0.52 20.06
C SER A 38 5.17 -1.61 20.32
N SER A 39 4.18 -1.72 19.44
CA SER A 39 2.97 -2.51 19.69
C SER A 39 2.61 -3.49 18.58
N LEU A 40 1.86 -4.53 18.92
CA LEU A 40 1.33 -5.50 17.96
C LEU A 40 -0.20 -5.43 17.90
N ALA A 41 -0.75 -5.36 16.69
CA ALA A 41 -2.19 -5.47 16.48
C ALA A 41 -2.52 -6.55 15.46
N SER A 42 -3.52 -7.38 15.75
CA SER A 42 -4.00 -8.33 14.72
C SER A 42 -4.83 -7.60 13.68
N THR A 43 -5.80 -6.79 14.11
CA THR A 43 -6.68 -6.02 13.22
C THR A 43 -6.90 -4.60 13.72
N VAL A 44 -6.76 -3.62 12.83
CA VAL A 44 -7.00 -2.20 13.12
C VAL A 44 -8.02 -1.64 12.14
N TYR A 45 -9.11 -1.10 12.67
CA TYR A 45 -10.10 -0.30 11.97
C TYR A 45 -10.06 1.11 12.53
N ALA A 46 -9.47 2.05 11.80
CA ALA A 46 -9.49 3.45 12.20
C ALA A 46 -9.57 4.38 11.00
N ARG A 47 -9.87 5.66 11.20
CA ARG A 47 -9.77 6.65 10.11
C ARG A 47 -8.30 6.97 9.84
N ASP A 48 -7.58 7.27 10.91
CA ASP A 48 -6.17 7.59 10.92
C ASP A 48 -5.41 6.56 11.75
N VAL A 49 -4.46 5.89 11.13
CA VAL A 49 -3.57 4.92 11.79
C VAL A 49 -2.14 5.47 11.72
N ASP A 50 -1.53 5.69 12.88
CA ASP A 50 -0.15 6.13 13.01
C ASP A 50 0.63 5.08 13.81
N ILE A 51 1.64 4.47 13.16
CA ILE A 51 2.41 3.37 13.73
C ILE A 51 3.89 3.75 13.72
N ARG A 52 4.43 4.13 14.87
CA ARG A 52 5.84 4.47 14.95
C ARG A 52 6.72 3.22 14.90
N VAL A 53 6.41 2.25 15.76
CA VAL A 53 7.10 0.95 15.81
C VAL A 53 6.06 -0.13 16.06
N GLY A 54 5.95 -1.14 15.20
CA GLY A 54 4.99 -2.20 15.47
C GLY A 54 4.71 -3.18 14.33
N ALA A 55 3.78 -4.09 14.58
CA ALA A 55 3.31 -5.02 13.57
C ALA A 55 1.79 -5.07 13.53
N VAL A 56 1.22 -5.01 12.33
CA VAL A 56 -0.24 -5.08 12.13
C VAL A 56 -0.59 -6.16 11.11
N GLY A 57 -1.44 -7.11 11.50
CA GLY A 57 -1.91 -8.16 10.59
C GLY A 57 -2.77 -7.59 9.46
N TRP A 58 -3.84 -6.88 9.84
CA TRP A 58 -4.79 -6.26 8.93
C TRP A 58 -5.05 -4.81 9.36
N ALA A 59 -4.80 -3.86 8.46
CA ALA A 59 -5.09 -2.45 8.68
C ALA A 59 -6.08 -1.95 7.63
N GLU A 60 -7.19 -1.39 8.08
CA GLU A 60 -8.17 -0.70 7.23
C GLU A 60 -8.38 0.72 7.74
N SER A 61 -8.05 1.71 6.91
CA SER A 61 -8.21 3.11 7.27
C SER A 61 -8.36 4.05 6.07
N GLU A 62 -8.57 5.34 6.31
CA GLU A 62 -8.46 6.36 5.26
C GLU A 62 -6.98 6.73 5.06
N LEU A 63 -6.25 6.89 6.16
CA LEU A 63 -4.82 7.20 6.19
C LEU A 63 -4.06 6.19 7.07
N VAL A 64 -2.98 5.61 6.52
CA VAL A 64 -1.99 4.85 7.28
C VAL A 64 -0.65 5.57 7.18
N ARG A 65 -0.05 5.87 8.34
CA ARG A 65 1.34 6.30 8.48
C ARG A 65 2.10 5.27 9.29
N ALA A 66 3.26 4.85 8.79
CA ALA A 66 4.14 3.97 9.55
C ALA A 66 5.62 4.29 9.35
N ASP A 67 6.40 4.33 10.42
CA ASP A 67 7.83 4.64 10.35
C ASP A 67 8.73 3.40 10.42
N LEU A 68 8.38 2.42 11.28
CA LEU A 68 9.14 1.18 11.41
C LEU A 68 8.19 0.04 11.78
N GLY A 69 7.60 -0.59 10.76
CA GLY A 69 6.64 -1.65 11.04
C GLY A 69 6.56 -2.77 10.02
N ALA A 70 5.83 -3.81 10.42
CA ALA A 70 5.51 -4.93 9.57
C ALA A 70 3.99 -5.05 9.42
N PHE A 71 3.51 -5.03 8.18
CA PHE A 71 2.11 -5.10 7.84
C PHE A 71 1.82 -6.36 7.05
N GLY A 72 0.78 -7.11 7.41
CA GLY A 72 0.29 -8.21 6.59
C GLY A 72 -0.48 -7.68 5.38
N LEU A 73 -1.64 -7.09 5.66
CA LEU A 73 -2.56 -6.54 4.68
C LEU A 73 -2.94 -5.11 5.06
N VAL A 74 -2.78 -4.18 4.12
CA VAL A 74 -3.13 -2.77 4.30
C VAL A 74 -4.14 -2.37 3.23
N ARG A 75 -5.24 -1.78 3.65
CA ARG A 75 -6.20 -1.12 2.79
C ARG A 75 -6.41 0.31 3.28
N ALA A 76 -6.00 1.28 2.49
CA ALA A 76 -6.32 2.66 2.81
C ALA A 76 -6.56 3.52 1.57
N GLU A 77 -6.98 4.78 1.74
CA GLU A 77 -6.94 5.72 0.62
C GLU A 77 -5.52 6.21 0.42
N THR A 78 -4.85 6.55 1.53
CA THR A 78 -3.45 6.98 1.53
C THR A 78 -2.62 6.09 2.45
N VAL A 79 -1.58 5.47 1.91
CA VAL A 79 -0.59 4.69 2.66
C VAL A 79 0.74 5.43 2.55
N ALA A 80 1.30 5.86 3.68
CA ALA A 80 2.61 6.46 3.76
C ALA A 80 3.47 5.66 4.74
N VAL A 81 4.40 4.85 4.23
CA VAL A 81 5.27 4.04 5.09
C VAL A 81 6.74 4.31 4.79
N ASP A 82 7.53 4.48 5.83
CA ASP A 82 8.99 4.52 5.78
C ASP A 82 9.55 3.28 6.47
N GLN A 83 10.73 2.83 6.06
CA GLN A 83 11.52 1.74 6.68
C GLN A 83 10.71 0.52 7.16
N SER A 84 9.68 0.14 6.42
CA SER A 84 8.68 -0.84 6.84
C SER A 84 8.57 -2.00 5.85
N ALA A 85 7.99 -3.10 6.28
CA ALA A 85 7.66 -4.26 5.45
C ALA A 85 6.16 -4.40 5.30
N VAL A 86 5.65 -4.52 4.08
CA VAL A 86 4.22 -4.69 3.80
C VAL A 86 3.99 -5.93 2.95
N GLY A 87 3.19 -6.88 3.42
CA GLY A 87 2.85 -8.10 2.68
C GLY A 87 2.04 -7.77 1.42
N ALA A 88 0.88 -7.15 1.61
CA ALA A 88 0.08 -6.61 0.52
C ALA A 88 -0.59 -5.29 0.90
N ALA A 89 -0.50 -4.31 -0.01
CA ALA A 89 -1.05 -2.98 0.16
C ALA A 89 -2.03 -2.67 -0.97
N ARG A 90 -3.21 -2.14 -0.62
CA ARG A 90 -4.13 -1.52 -1.55
C ARG A 90 -4.34 -0.07 -1.14
N ALA A 91 -4.02 0.86 -2.02
CA ALA A 91 -4.22 2.28 -1.78
C ALA A 91 -4.77 3.03 -3.00
N THR A 92 -5.29 4.23 -2.79
CA THR A 92 -5.39 5.21 -3.88
C THR A 92 -4.01 5.83 -4.10
N THR A 93 -3.37 6.29 -3.02
CA THR A 93 -2.02 6.84 -3.04
C THR A 93 -1.13 6.02 -2.09
N ALA A 94 -0.03 5.47 -2.59
CA ALA A 94 0.93 4.69 -1.82
C ALA A 94 2.32 5.33 -1.87
N ALA A 95 2.75 5.97 -0.78
CA ALA A 95 4.11 6.48 -0.61
C ALA A 95 4.92 5.50 0.25
N LEU A 96 5.87 4.81 -0.34
CA LEU A 96 6.74 3.87 0.35
C LEU A 96 8.19 4.36 0.24
N ASN A 97 8.88 4.47 1.37
CA ASN A 97 10.28 4.90 1.47
C ASN A 97 11.10 3.84 2.20
N HIS A 98 12.28 3.48 1.69
CA HIS A 98 13.20 2.48 2.28
C HIS A 98 12.52 1.18 2.75
N SER A 99 11.46 0.77 2.06
CA SER A 99 10.53 -0.26 2.51
C SER A 99 10.58 -1.51 1.64
N ALA A 100 10.04 -2.61 2.14
CA ALA A 100 9.83 -3.83 1.36
C ALA A 100 8.32 -4.07 1.20
N ALA A 101 7.88 -4.45 0.01
CA ALA A 101 6.50 -4.81 -0.25
C ALA A 101 6.38 -6.13 -1.01
N GLY A 102 5.41 -6.97 -0.65
CA GLY A 102 5.05 -8.13 -1.47
C GLY A 102 4.26 -7.66 -2.68
N VAL A 103 3.01 -7.32 -2.48
CA VAL A 103 2.10 -6.85 -3.53
C VAL A 103 1.62 -5.42 -3.22
N VAL A 104 1.75 -4.51 -4.16
CA VAL A 104 1.21 -3.14 -4.03
C VAL A 104 0.25 -2.88 -5.17
N VAL A 105 -0.98 -2.49 -4.84
CA VAL A 105 -2.00 -2.06 -5.78
C VAL A 105 -2.38 -0.62 -5.44
N ALA A 106 -2.01 0.33 -6.29
CA ALA A 106 -2.27 1.75 -6.07
C ALA A 106 -2.80 2.46 -7.31
N GLU A 107 -3.52 3.56 -7.17
CA GLU A 107 -3.75 4.47 -8.30
C GLU A 107 -2.48 5.29 -8.57
N ARG A 108 -1.88 5.85 -7.52
CA ARG A 108 -0.60 6.54 -7.53
C ARG A 108 0.38 5.89 -6.54
N ALA A 109 1.58 5.54 -6.99
CA ALA A 109 2.63 4.97 -6.13
C ALA A 109 3.88 5.86 -6.15
N ASP A 110 4.26 6.42 -5.01
CA ASP A 110 5.56 7.07 -4.81
C ASP A 110 6.50 6.08 -4.10
N LEU A 111 7.51 5.58 -4.81
CA LEU A 111 8.37 4.51 -4.31
C LEU A 111 9.84 4.93 -4.32
N ASN A 112 10.42 5.10 -3.13
CA ASN A 112 11.81 5.52 -2.95
C ASN A 112 12.60 4.44 -2.21
N HIS A 113 13.59 3.82 -2.87
CA HIS A 113 14.35 2.69 -2.31
C HIS A 113 13.48 1.52 -1.82
N VAL A 114 12.41 1.23 -2.57
CA VAL A 114 11.45 0.17 -2.22
C VAL A 114 11.74 -1.11 -2.98
N ARG A 115 11.66 -2.24 -2.29
CA ARG A 115 11.70 -3.58 -2.89
C ARG A 115 10.29 -4.16 -2.95
N ALA A 116 9.61 -4.00 -4.07
CA ALA A 116 8.30 -4.61 -4.32
C ALA A 116 8.44 -5.89 -5.18
N LEU A 117 7.75 -6.98 -4.82
CA LEU A 117 7.70 -8.18 -5.70
C LEU A 117 6.75 -7.95 -6.87
N VAL A 118 5.56 -7.41 -6.58
CA VAL A 118 4.53 -7.09 -7.58
C VAL A 118 4.02 -5.68 -7.31
N LEU A 119 4.08 -4.82 -8.31
CA LEU A 119 3.54 -3.47 -8.26
C LEU A 119 2.54 -3.30 -9.41
N ILE A 120 1.31 -2.93 -9.05
CA ILE A 120 0.25 -2.55 -9.98
C ILE A 120 -0.13 -1.12 -9.60
N ALA A 121 0.32 -0.15 -10.39
CA ALA A 121 0.03 1.26 -10.19
C ALA A 121 -0.53 1.90 -11.46
N GLY A 122 -1.53 2.78 -11.33
CA GLY A 122 -2.00 3.60 -12.47
C GLY A 122 -0.96 4.65 -12.89
N GLU A 123 -0.30 5.24 -11.90
CA GLU A 123 0.81 6.17 -12.00
C GLU A 123 1.84 5.78 -10.94
N ALA A 124 3.12 5.73 -11.31
CA ALA A 124 4.21 5.57 -10.38
C ALA A 124 5.19 6.74 -10.55
N ASN A 125 5.76 7.21 -9.44
CA ASN A 125 6.80 8.24 -9.42
C ASN A 125 7.90 7.78 -8.45
N GLY A 126 9.17 7.81 -8.86
CA GLY A 126 10.30 7.56 -7.96
C GLY A 126 11.36 6.62 -8.52
N ALA A 127 12.47 6.49 -7.78
CA ALA A 127 13.58 5.61 -8.15
C ALA A 127 13.24 4.15 -7.78
N VAL A 128 12.39 3.51 -8.60
CA VAL A 128 11.99 2.12 -8.39
C VAL A 128 13.00 1.19 -9.04
N ARG A 129 13.56 0.23 -8.28
CA ARG A 129 14.05 -1.03 -8.86
C ARG A 129 12.86 -1.96 -9.08
N ALA A 130 11.91 -1.52 -9.90
CA ALA A 130 10.85 -2.39 -10.40
C ALA A 130 11.44 -3.24 -11.52
N LEU A 131 11.16 -4.54 -11.54
CA LEU A 131 11.62 -5.43 -12.61
C LEU A 131 11.01 -5.06 -13.99
N LEU A 132 9.98 -4.20 -14.01
CA LEU A 132 9.52 -3.43 -15.17
C LEU A 132 9.43 -1.95 -14.78
N ASP A 133 10.31 -1.13 -15.36
CA ASP A 133 10.44 0.30 -15.09
C ASP A 133 9.35 1.13 -15.83
N GLU A 134 9.00 2.31 -15.31
CA GLU A 134 8.01 3.26 -15.89
C GLU A 134 8.39 3.69 -17.31
N ARG A 135 9.70 3.85 -17.56
CA ARG A 135 10.24 4.07 -18.90
C ARG A 135 10.04 2.85 -19.79
N GLY A 136 10.16 1.65 -19.23
CA GLY A 136 9.91 0.39 -19.92
C GLY A 136 8.44 0.22 -20.30
N ALA A 137 7.49 0.57 -19.42
CA ALA A 137 6.06 0.50 -19.69
C ALA A 137 5.62 1.54 -20.74
N LEU A 138 6.10 2.79 -20.64
CA LEU A 138 5.80 3.83 -21.63
C LEU A 138 6.41 3.50 -23.00
N LEU A 139 7.66 3.03 -23.03
CA LEU A 139 8.32 2.61 -24.27
C LEU A 139 7.67 1.34 -24.84
N ALA A 140 7.23 0.40 -24.01
CA ALA A 140 6.50 -0.79 -24.45
C ALA A 140 5.13 -0.42 -25.03
N GLY A 141 4.39 0.48 -24.37
CA GLY A 141 3.12 1.02 -24.86
C GLY A 141 3.29 1.76 -26.18
N LEU A 142 4.31 2.62 -26.30
CA LEU A 142 4.66 3.31 -27.54
C LEU A 142 5.08 2.35 -28.65
N ALA A 143 5.91 1.35 -28.35
CA ALA A 143 6.38 0.37 -29.33
C ALA A 143 5.22 -0.51 -29.84
N ALA A 144 4.38 -1.00 -28.92
CA ALA A 144 3.20 -1.79 -29.27
C ALA A 144 2.19 -0.95 -30.07
N GLY A 145 1.92 0.28 -29.64
CA GLY A 145 1.03 1.22 -30.34
C GLY A 145 1.54 1.59 -31.73
N ALA A 146 2.83 1.85 -31.88
CA ALA A 146 3.44 2.16 -33.17
C ALA A 146 3.41 0.95 -34.12
N ALA A 147 3.70 -0.25 -33.62
CA ALA A 147 3.64 -1.47 -34.42
C ALA A 147 2.21 -1.74 -34.92
N LEU A 148 1.22 -1.70 -34.03
CA LEU A 148 -0.18 -1.91 -34.40
C LEU A 148 -0.71 -0.78 -35.29
N GLY A 149 -0.32 0.47 -35.02
CA GLY A 149 -0.68 1.63 -35.82
C GLY A 149 -0.15 1.55 -37.25
N LEU A 150 1.12 1.16 -37.44
CA LEU A 150 1.71 0.98 -38.76
C LEU A 150 1.06 -0.17 -39.53
N VAL A 151 0.80 -1.30 -38.87
CA VAL A 151 0.10 -2.43 -39.49
C VAL A 151 -1.32 -2.03 -39.93
N GLY A 152 -2.06 -1.32 -39.07
CA GLY A 152 -3.39 -0.80 -39.40
C GLY A 152 -3.36 0.22 -40.54
N LEU A 153 -2.34 1.09 -40.59
CA LEU A 153 -2.20 2.12 -41.61
C LEU A 153 -1.86 1.54 -42.98
N ILE A 154 -0.97 0.53 -43.03
CA ILE A 154 -0.65 -0.22 -44.25
C ILE A 154 -1.85 -1.04 -44.70
N GLY A 155 -2.52 -1.74 -43.78
CA GLY A 155 -3.75 -2.49 -44.07
C GLY A 155 -4.87 -1.60 -44.61
N GLY A 156 -5.06 -0.41 -44.03
CA GLY A 156 -6.05 0.57 -44.47
C GLY A 156 -5.75 1.17 -45.85
N LEU A 157 -4.47 1.44 -46.15
CA LEU A 157 -4.03 1.92 -47.47
C LEU A 157 -4.19 0.87 -48.57
N LEU A 158 -3.92 -0.40 -48.27
CA LEU A 158 -4.13 -1.52 -49.19
C LEU A 158 -5.63 -1.80 -49.41
N SER A 159 -6.44 -1.74 -48.35
CA SER A 159 -7.88 -1.96 -48.43
C SER A 159 -8.60 -0.87 -49.23
N ARG A 160 -8.11 0.39 -49.20
CA ARG A 160 -8.62 1.48 -50.05
C ARG A 160 -8.36 1.30 -51.56
N ARG A 161 -7.37 0.48 -51.96
CA ARG A 161 -7.07 0.23 -53.38
C ARG A 161 -7.85 -0.94 -53.98
N SER A 162 -8.40 -1.84 -53.16
CA SER A 162 -9.21 -2.97 -53.63
C SER A 162 -10.72 -2.77 -53.48
N GLY A 163 -11.16 -1.57 -53.07
CA GLY A 163 -12.57 -1.19 -52.99
C GLY A 163 -13.13 -0.49 -54.24
N LYS A 164 -12.63 -0.83 -55.43
CA LYS A 164 -13.17 -0.35 -56.70
C LYS A 164 -13.26 -1.49 -57.72
#